data_AF-A0AAN8LUE7-F1
#
_entry.id   AF-A0AAN8LUE7-F1
#
_cell.length_a   1.000
_cell.length_b   1.000
_cell.length_c   1.000
_cell.angle_alpha   90.00
_cell.angle_beta   90.00
_cell.angle_gamma   90.00
#
_symmetry.space_group_name_H-M   'P 1'
#
loop_
_entity.id
_entity.type
_entity.pdbx_description
1 polymer ?
#
loop_
_entity_poly.entity_id
_entity_poly.type
_entity_poly.pdbx_seq_one_letter_code
_entity_poly.pdbx_strand_id
1 'polypeptide(L)'
;MSYPPSKRVYADLPVWIVEDHCDVVSPIYRAIASRHLPLKNIKMVHLDSHPDLLIPVNMPADTVFDKDTLLSELSIENWIMPMVYAGHVSHVAWLHPHWAQQIKEGEHAFSVGKDSSTTTIRVTSKDDYFLSDGLYVPQDQLENPKPLGLSVVLVNPVACCQRRDMERDIGKSSAKRPRIEKKGAGDVNDAQSSSASASKSESSSSSCADSVQPPGGSRTSGTSSHGNNREEEKEPLKQPCSKTDNDEGSTTYAVNSLLSVIKQTDPYILDIDLDFFSCKNPFKEMYTQEEYTILQELYSFRKPREDPDEEELTECVERRIRQLEDLEAAFADLVDDDSEETVRRWAANPGMTSLVKLVGSLRNRNEAPDYEMVHQAGLTCDYSELPHHISSEEEIERLVLAVELVLEALPKPTLVTVSRSSLDEYCPTEQVNSIQSRILAILESLYGLLDVHKEYEATPEDNLPKAS
;
A
#
# COMPACT_ATOMS: atom_id res chain seq x y z
N MET A 1 -28.01 37.16 -12.13
CA MET A 1 -26.76 36.38 -12.09
C MET A 1 -26.65 35.80 -10.70
N SER A 2 -26.97 34.52 -10.52
CA SER A 2 -26.75 33.84 -9.25
C SER A 2 -25.25 33.64 -9.08
N TYR A 3 -24.66 34.22 -8.04
CA TYR A 3 -23.30 33.89 -7.64
C TYR A 3 -23.20 32.36 -7.48
N PRO A 4 -22.10 31.73 -7.93
CA PRO A 4 -21.90 30.32 -7.65
C PRO A 4 -21.99 30.12 -6.14
N PRO A 5 -22.72 29.08 -5.66
CA PRO A 5 -22.86 28.85 -4.23
C PRO A 5 -21.47 28.68 -3.60
N SER A 6 -21.24 29.36 -2.47
CA SER A 6 -19.96 29.33 -1.77
C SER A 6 -19.61 27.92 -1.32
N LYS A 7 -18.35 27.51 -1.54
CA LYS A 7 -17.77 26.26 -1.06
C LYS A 7 -17.94 26.16 0.46
N ARG A 8 -18.33 24.99 0.96
CA ARG A 8 -18.42 24.73 2.41
C ARG A 8 -17.05 24.31 2.94
N VAL A 9 -16.82 24.58 4.22
CA VAL A 9 -15.59 24.23 4.93
C VAL A 9 -16.00 23.51 6.21
N TYR A 10 -15.30 22.43 6.54
CA TYR A 10 -15.50 21.73 7.80
C TYR A 10 -14.96 22.54 8.97
N ALA A 11 -15.54 22.36 10.16
CA ALA A 11 -15.00 22.98 11.38
C ALA A 11 -13.67 22.33 11.77
N ASP A 12 -13.67 21.00 11.82
CA ASP A 12 -12.52 20.13 12.09
C ASP A 12 -12.23 19.29 10.83
N LEU A 13 -11.01 18.78 10.67
CA LEU A 13 -10.66 17.99 9.47
C LEU A 13 -11.33 16.61 9.55
N PRO A 14 -12.23 16.23 8.63
CA PRO A 14 -12.81 14.89 8.64
C PRO A 14 -11.78 13.83 8.23
N VAL A 15 -11.68 12.78 9.03
CA VAL A 15 -10.85 11.59 8.79
C VAL A 15 -11.76 10.38 8.82
N TRP A 16 -11.97 9.73 7.68
CA TRP A 16 -12.77 8.50 7.57
C TRP A 16 -11.84 7.31 7.51
N ILE A 17 -11.95 6.42 8.49
CA ILE A 17 -11.17 5.20 8.57
C ILE A 17 -12.10 4.04 8.24
N VAL A 18 -11.79 3.32 7.16
CA VAL A 18 -12.52 2.16 6.67
C VAL A 18 -11.65 0.92 6.78
N GLU A 19 -12.24 -0.25 6.56
CA GLU A 19 -11.48 -1.50 6.51
C GLU A 19 -11.03 -1.78 5.08
N ASP A 20 -12.00 -2.03 4.19
CA ASP A 20 -11.76 -2.24 2.76
C ASP A 20 -11.55 -0.91 2.06
N HIS A 21 -10.55 -0.82 1.18
CA HIS A 21 -10.16 0.45 0.58
C HIS A 21 -11.27 1.09 -0.25
N CYS A 22 -12.05 0.31 -0.99
CA CYS A 22 -13.12 0.84 -1.83
C CYS A 22 -14.23 1.57 -1.05
N ASP A 23 -14.38 1.31 0.26
CA ASP A 23 -15.36 1.98 1.11
C ASP A 23 -15.09 3.49 1.27
N VAL A 24 -13.87 3.97 0.97
CA VAL A 24 -13.54 5.40 0.94
C VAL A 24 -14.34 6.19 -0.10
N VAL A 25 -14.91 5.54 -1.11
CA VAL A 25 -15.74 6.19 -2.14
C VAL A 25 -16.97 6.86 -1.53
N SER A 26 -17.61 6.22 -0.55
CA SER A 26 -18.80 6.74 0.12
C SER A 26 -18.59 8.10 0.80
N PRO A 27 -17.59 8.30 1.69
CA PRO A 27 -17.32 9.61 2.27
C PRO A 27 -16.83 10.64 1.24
N ILE A 28 -16.08 10.24 0.20
CA ILE A 28 -15.68 11.15 -0.89
C ILE A 28 -16.91 11.68 -1.62
N TYR A 29 -17.83 10.81 -2.03
CA TYR A 29 -19.07 11.21 -2.72
C TYR A 29 -19.96 12.07 -1.83
N ARG A 30 -19.99 11.79 -0.51
CA ARG A 30 -20.68 12.64 0.47
C ARG A 30 -20.07 14.04 0.53
N ALA A 31 -18.74 14.16 0.49
CA ALA A 31 -18.04 15.45 0.49
C ALA A 31 -18.28 16.25 -0.82
N ILE A 32 -18.39 15.56 -1.97
CA ILE A 32 -18.79 16.18 -3.25
C ILE A 32 -20.25 16.66 -3.19
N ALA A 33 -21.18 15.80 -2.79
CA ALA A 33 -22.62 16.10 -2.73
C ALA A 33 -22.93 17.25 -1.74
N SER A 34 -22.21 17.30 -0.62
CA SER A 34 -22.32 18.36 0.38
C SER A 34 -21.56 19.65 0.04
N ARG A 35 -20.86 19.69 -1.11
CA ARG A 35 -20.11 20.85 -1.64
C ARG A 35 -18.92 21.28 -0.78
N HIS A 36 -18.32 20.35 -0.04
CA HIS A 36 -17.01 20.54 0.58
C HIS A 36 -15.90 20.29 -0.44
N LEU A 37 -16.05 19.26 -1.28
CA LEU A 37 -15.26 19.04 -2.49
C LEU A 37 -15.97 19.66 -3.71
N PRO A 38 -15.21 20.13 -4.73
CA PRO A 38 -15.79 20.56 -5.99
C PRO A 38 -16.35 19.36 -6.76
N LEU A 39 -17.26 19.62 -7.71
CA LEU A 39 -17.87 18.57 -8.54
C LEU A 39 -16.87 17.93 -9.53
N LYS A 40 -15.80 18.63 -9.89
CA LYS A 40 -14.85 18.23 -10.93
C LYS A 40 -13.48 18.81 -10.65
N ASN A 41 -12.48 18.26 -11.33
CA ASN A 41 -11.08 18.65 -11.20
C ASN A 41 -10.51 18.45 -9.79
N ILE A 42 -11.01 17.44 -9.06
CA ILE A 42 -10.46 17.04 -7.78
C ILE A 42 -9.07 16.46 -8.01
N LYS A 43 -8.15 16.77 -7.09
CA LYS A 43 -6.80 16.22 -6.99
C LYS A 43 -6.76 15.26 -5.81
N MET A 44 -6.01 14.19 -5.93
CA MET A 44 -5.87 13.17 -4.91
C MET A 44 -4.38 12.91 -4.67
N VAL A 45 -3.98 12.86 -3.40
CA VAL A 45 -2.70 12.30 -2.98
C VAL A 45 -3.03 10.94 -2.39
N HIS A 46 -2.46 9.88 -2.95
CA HIS A 46 -2.73 8.48 -2.63
C HIS A 46 -1.46 7.87 -2.04
N LEU A 47 -1.44 7.52 -0.76
CA LEU A 47 -0.31 6.86 -0.11
C LEU A 47 -0.63 5.39 0.05
N ASP A 48 0.02 4.53 -0.72
CA ASP A 48 -0.36 3.12 -0.81
C ASP A 48 0.78 2.28 -1.39
N SER A 49 0.87 1.01 -1.00
CA SER A 49 1.72 0.04 -1.69
C SER A 49 1.17 -0.37 -3.06
N HIS A 50 -0.09 -0.08 -3.37
CA HIS A 50 -0.79 -0.40 -4.60
C HIS A 50 -1.32 0.87 -5.31
N PRO A 51 -1.46 0.89 -6.65
CA PRO A 51 -1.95 2.07 -7.35
C PRO A 51 -3.47 2.29 -7.25
N ASP A 52 -4.25 1.21 -7.06
CA ASP A 52 -5.72 1.18 -7.13
C ASP A 52 -6.35 1.78 -8.39
N LEU A 53 -5.64 1.60 -9.51
CA LEU A 53 -5.99 2.17 -10.80
C LEU A 53 -6.60 1.14 -11.76
N LEU A 54 -6.88 -0.10 -11.32
CA LEU A 54 -7.56 -1.08 -12.16
C LEU A 54 -9.02 -0.72 -12.38
N ILE A 55 -9.65 -1.44 -13.30
CA ILE A 55 -11.05 -1.29 -13.68
C ILE A 55 -11.61 -2.70 -13.79
N PRO A 56 -12.82 -2.98 -13.26
CA PRO A 56 -13.46 -4.27 -13.51
C PRO A 56 -13.69 -4.45 -15.01
N VAL A 57 -13.04 -5.45 -15.61
CA VAL A 57 -12.95 -5.63 -17.08
C VAL A 57 -14.33 -5.70 -17.74
N ASN A 58 -15.30 -6.28 -17.03
CA ASN A 58 -16.66 -6.53 -17.50
C ASN A 58 -17.69 -5.47 -17.08
N MET A 59 -17.31 -4.45 -16.30
CA MET A 59 -18.26 -3.44 -15.84
C MET A 59 -18.65 -2.49 -16.98
N PRO A 60 -19.96 -2.38 -17.32
CA PRO A 60 -20.44 -1.39 -18.29
C PRO A 60 -20.14 0.03 -17.81
N ALA A 61 -19.74 0.92 -18.72
CA ALA A 61 -19.36 2.28 -18.36
C ALA A 61 -20.51 3.08 -17.71
N ASP A 62 -21.76 2.77 -18.09
CA ASP A 62 -22.93 3.47 -17.57
C ASP A 62 -23.20 3.14 -16.08
N THR A 63 -22.65 2.03 -15.56
CA THR A 63 -22.73 1.63 -14.14
C THR A 63 -22.18 2.72 -13.22
N VAL A 64 -21.16 3.48 -13.66
CA VAL A 64 -20.56 4.58 -12.88
C VAL A 64 -21.57 5.65 -12.45
N PHE A 65 -22.68 5.80 -13.17
CA PHE A 65 -23.71 6.78 -12.87
C PHE A 65 -24.87 6.22 -12.03
N ASP A 66 -24.85 4.91 -11.72
CA ASP A 66 -25.74 4.27 -10.78
C ASP A 66 -24.98 3.99 -9.48
N LYS A 67 -25.27 4.76 -8.44
CA LYS A 67 -24.51 4.71 -7.20
C LYS A 67 -24.50 3.31 -6.57
N ASP A 68 -25.67 2.68 -6.44
CA ASP A 68 -25.78 1.44 -5.68
C ASP A 68 -25.17 0.27 -6.46
N THR A 69 -25.36 0.26 -7.78
CA THR A 69 -24.72 -0.73 -8.67
C THR A 69 -23.21 -0.53 -8.73
N LEU A 70 -22.73 0.71 -8.83
CA LEU A 70 -21.29 0.99 -8.81
C LEU A 70 -20.66 0.45 -7.54
N LEU A 71 -21.19 0.83 -6.37
CA LEU A 71 -20.61 0.43 -5.09
C LEU A 71 -20.60 -1.09 -4.89
N SER A 72 -21.52 -1.85 -5.49
CA SER A 72 -21.49 -3.32 -5.42
C SER A 72 -20.48 -3.98 -6.35
N GLU A 73 -19.97 -3.26 -7.35
CA GLU A 73 -19.00 -3.76 -8.34
C GLU A 73 -17.56 -3.32 -8.02
N LEU A 74 -17.37 -2.45 -7.03
CA LEU A 74 -16.05 -2.01 -6.61
C LEU A 74 -15.36 -3.05 -5.73
N SER A 75 -14.06 -3.14 -5.91
CA SER A 75 -13.13 -3.87 -5.04
C SER A 75 -11.97 -2.94 -4.68
N ILE A 76 -11.14 -3.38 -3.73
CA ILE A 76 -10.04 -2.63 -3.14
C ILE A 76 -9.06 -2.07 -4.18
N GLU A 77 -8.89 -2.72 -5.34
CA GLU A 77 -7.91 -2.35 -6.35
C GLU A 77 -8.44 -1.47 -7.50
N ASN A 78 -9.75 -1.16 -7.53
CA ASN A 78 -10.40 -0.64 -8.74
C ASN A 78 -11.34 0.58 -8.55
N TRP A 79 -11.29 1.23 -7.39
CA TRP A 79 -12.24 2.25 -6.98
C TRP A 79 -11.95 3.68 -7.50
N ILE A 80 -10.69 3.98 -7.87
CA ILE A 80 -10.29 5.33 -8.31
C ILE A 80 -10.80 5.64 -9.73
N MET A 81 -10.60 4.73 -10.67
CA MET A 81 -10.91 4.95 -12.09
C MET A 81 -12.38 5.27 -12.40
N PRO A 82 -13.37 4.64 -11.74
CA PRO A 82 -14.76 5.06 -11.84
C PRO A 82 -14.99 6.55 -11.52
N MET A 83 -14.31 7.10 -10.51
CA MET A 83 -14.43 8.53 -10.17
C MET A 83 -13.79 9.45 -11.22
N VAL A 84 -12.74 8.98 -11.89
CA VAL A 84 -12.12 9.66 -13.02
C VAL A 84 -13.08 9.70 -14.20
N TYR A 85 -13.68 8.55 -14.55
CA TYR A 85 -14.66 8.46 -15.63
C TYR A 85 -15.93 9.31 -15.37
N ALA A 86 -16.40 9.36 -14.12
CA ALA A 86 -17.45 10.27 -13.67
C ALA A 86 -17.08 11.76 -13.82
N GLY A 87 -15.79 12.07 -14.02
CA GLY A 87 -15.26 13.43 -14.20
C GLY A 87 -15.00 14.17 -12.89
N HIS A 88 -15.00 13.47 -11.75
CA HIS A 88 -14.73 14.05 -10.43
C HIS A 88 -13.22 14.27 -10.24
N VAL A 89 -12.44 13.19 -10.37
CA VAL A 89 -10.98 13.19 -10.22
C VAL A 89 -10.32 13.47 -11.56
N SER A 90 -9.26 14.26 -11.54
CA SER A 90 -8.52 14.66 -12.74
C SER A 90 -7.01 14.50 -12.61
N HIS A 91 -6.52 14.30 -11.39
CA HIS A 91 -5.13 14.00 -11.12
C HIS A 91 -5.01 13.16 -9.87
N VAL A 92 -4.19 12.12 -9.93
CA VAL A 92 -3.81 11.27 -8.80
C VAL A 92 -2.29 11.37 -8.66
N ALA A 93 -1.81 11.69 -7.48
CA ALA A 93 -0.41 11.58 -7.13
C ALA A 93 -0.25 10.37 -6.22
N TRP A 94 0.21 9.26 -6.80
CA TRP A 94 0.47 8.02 -6.08
C TRP A 94 1.87 8.09 -5.47
N LEU A 95 1.91 8.19 -4.15
CA LEU A 95 3.11 8.11 -3.34
C LEU A 95 3.27 6.67 -2.91
N HIS A 96 4.36 6.05 -3.34
CA HIS A 96 4.59 4.63 -3.10
C HIS A 96 5.93 4.41 -2.39
N PRO A 97 6.03 3.38 -1.54
CA PRO A 97 7.28 2.99 -0.92
C PRO A 97 8.18 2.24 -1.91
N HIS A 98 9.45 2.06 -1.55
CA HIS A 98 10.45 1.45 -2.42
C HIS A 98 10.20 -0.02 -2.82
N TRP A 99 9.28 -0.71 -2.15
CA TRP A 99 8.88 -2.08 -2.49
C TRP A 99 7.72 -2.16 -3.48
N ALA A 100 7.03 -1.05 -3.75
CA ALA A 100 5.93 -0.96 -4.68
C ALA A 100 6.43 -0.40 -6.02
N GLN A 101 6.45 -1.22 -7.08
CA GLN A 101 7.04 -0.84 -8.38
C GLN A 101 6.13 -1.21 -9.57
N GLN A 102 4.82 -1.30 -9.33
CA GLN A 102 3.84 -1.72 -10.34
C GLN A 102 3.74 -0.72 -11.51
N ILE A 103 3.84 0.57 -11.24
CA ILE A 103 3.91 1.62 -12.28
C ILE A 103 5.24 2.34 -12.13
N LYS A 104 5.87 2.65 -13.26
CA LYS A 104 7.15 3.36 -13.30
C LYS A 104 7.01 4.78 -12.74
N GLU A 105 8.01 5.24 -12.00
CA GLU A 105 8.08 6.60 -11.47
C GLU A 105 8.05 7.67 -12.58
N GLY A 106 7.42 8.80 -12.28
CA GLY A 106 7.32 9.94 -13.19
C GLY A 106 5.90 10.42 -13.45
N GLU A 107 5.77 11.28 -14.46
CA GLU A 107 4.49 11.86 -14.87
C GLU A 107 3.89 11.09 -16.05
N HIS A 108 2.65 10.66 -15.87
CA HIS A 108 1.87 9.93 -16.85
C HIS A 108 0.60 10.72 -17.19
N ALA A 109 0.16 10.61 -18.43
CA ALA A 109 -1.06 11.26 -18.89
C ALA A 109 -1.78 10.38 -19.90
N PHE A 110 -3.05 10.09 -19.62
CA PHE A 110 -3.90 9.27 -20.47
C PHE A 110 -5.37 9.63 -20.28
N SER A 111 -6.24 9.05 -21.10
CA SER A 111 -7.68 9.23 -21.00
C SER A 111 -8.35 7.98 -20.46
N VAL A 112 -9.39 8.17 -19.66
CA VAL A 112 -10.34 7.12 -19.22
C VAL A 112 -11.65 7.36 -19.94
N GLY A 113 -12.26 6.33 -20.52
CA GLY A 113 -13.49 6.50 -21.29
C GLY A 113 -14.24 5.21 -21.52
N LYS A 114 -15.33 5.29 -22.28
CA LYS A 114 -16.13 4.13 -22.66
C LYS A 114 -15.61 3.59 -23.98
N ASP A 115 -15.24 2.32 -24.02
CA ASP A 115 -14.90 1.68 -25.29
C ASP A 115 -16.17 1.53 -26.16
N SER A 116 -16.09 2.03 -27.39
CA SER A 116 -17.16 1.95 -28.38
C SER A 116 -17.55 0.52 -28.76
N SER A 117 -16.65 -0.46 -28.60
CA SER A 117 -16.88 -1.85 -28.99
C SER A 117 -17.52 -2.69 -27.88
N THR A 118 -16.96 -2.64 -26.66
CA THR A 118 -17.43 -3.43 -25.51
C THR A 118 -18.40 -2.68 -24.60
N THR A 119 -18.51 -1.36 -24.71
CA THR A 119 -19.28 -0.46 -23.82
C THR A 119 -18.78 -0.39 -22.38
N THR A 120 -17.63 -1.00 -22.07
CA THR A 120 -16.99 -1.00 -20.75
C THR A 120 -16.01 0.17 -20.61
N ILE A 121 -15.48 0.41 -19.40
CA ILE A 121 -14.49 1.47 -19.17
C ILE A 121 -13.10 0.96 -19.56
N ARG A 122 -12.36 1.77 -20.31
CA ARG A 122 -11.00 1.50 -20.76
C ARG A 122 -10.14 2.75 -20.66
N VAL A 123 -8.82 2.56 -20.80
CA VAL A 123 -7.83 3.64 -20.74
C VAL A 123 -6.98 3.70 -22.00
N THR A 124 -6.35 4.84 -22.26
CA THR A 124 -5.35 4.97 -23.34
C THR A 124 -3.91 4.84 -22.85
N SER A 125 -3.69 4.46 -21.58
CA SER A 125 -2.34 4.32 -21.05
C SER A 125 -1.63 3.11 -21.66
N LYS A 126 -0.35 3.30 -21.98
CA LYS A 126 0.54 2.27 -22.53
C LYS A 126 1.41 1.61 -21.45
N ASP A 127 1.23 1.97 -20.20
CA ASP A 127 1.98 1.34 -19.10
C ASP A 127 1.61 -0.14 -18.99
N ASP A 128 2.60 -0.98 -18.69
CA ASP A 128 2.41 -2.42 -18.56
C ASP A 128 1.29 -2.77 -17.57
N TYR A 129 1.11 -1.96 -16.51
CA TYR A 129 0.02 -2.08 -15.52
C TYR A 129 -1.38 -2.13 -16.14
N PHE A 130 -1.62 -1.40 -17.23
CA PHE A 130 -2.93 -1.41 -17.90
C PHE A 130 -2.97 -2.43 -19.05
N LEU A 131 -1.82 -2.71 -19.66
CA LEU A 131 -1.72 -3.71 -20.74
C LEU A 131 -1.89 -5.13 -20.21
N SER A 132 -1.36 -5.41 -19.02
CA SER A 132 -1.45 -6.70 -18.35
C SER A 132 -2.88 -7.09 -18.00
N ASP A 133 -3.74 -6.12 -17.73
CA ASP A 133 -5.14 -6.34 -17.38
C ASP A 133 -6.09 -6.15 -18.58
N GLY A 134 -5.53 -5.95 -19.78
CA GLY A 134 -6.31 -5.79 -21.00
C GLY A 134 -7.16 -4.52 -21.05
N LEU A 135 -6.74 -3.46 -20.33
CA LEU A 135 -7.52 -2.23 -20.16
C LEU A 135 -7.23 -1.16 -21.22
N TYR A 136 -6.19 -1.34 -22.04
CA TYR A 136 -5.82 -0.39 -23.08
C TYR A 136 -6.72 -0.48 -24.32
N VAL A 137 -7.15 0.68 -24.82
CA VAL A 137 -7.71 0.84 -26.17
C VAL A 137 -7.14 2.08 -26.86
N PRO A 138 -7.11 2.10 -28.21
CA PRO A 138 -6.78 3.30 -28.98
C PRO A 138 -7.71 4.49 -28.68
N GLN A 139 -7.16 5.70 -28.82
CA GLN A 139 -7.87 6.94 -28.46
C GLN A 139 -9.12 7.21 -29.32
N ASP A 140 -9.16 6.72 -30.55
CA ASP A 140 -10.29 6.87 -31.47
C ASP A 140 -11.45 5.90 -31.18
N GLN A 141 -11.20 4.84 -30.41
CA GLN A 141 -12.22 3.89 -29.92
C GLN A 141 -12.83 4.32 -28.59
N LEU A 142 -12.30 5.37 -27.97
CA LEU A 142 -12.68 5.83 -26.63
C LEU A 142 -13.71 6.96 -26.69
N GLU A 143 -14.94 6.66 -26.25
CA GLU A 143 -16.03 7.61 -26.13
C GLU A 143 -16.00 8.35 -24.78
N ASN A 144 -16.42 9.61 -24.80
CA ASN A 144 -16.48 10.50 -23.62
C ASN A 144 -15.17 10.57 -22.81
N PRO A 145 -13.99 10.70 -23.44
CA PRO A 145 -12.71 10.59 -22.75
C PRO A 145 -12.56 11.65 -21.65
N LYS A 146 -12.07 11.22 -20.49
CA LYS A 146 -11.71 12.05 -19.34
C LYS A 146 -10.20 11.99 -19.18
N PRO A 147 -9.49 13.13 -19.32
CA PRO A 147 -8.05 13.14 -19.11
C PRO A 147 -7.72 12.94 -17.63
N LEU A 148 -6.73 12.10 -17.37
CA LEU A 148 -6.13 11.86 -16.07
C LEU A 148 -4.64 12.18 -16.14
N GLY A 149 -4.17 13.00 -15.20
CA GLY A 149 -2.75 13.06 -14.87
C GLY A 149 -2.43 12.12 -13.72
N LEU A 150 -1.33 11.39 -13.82
CA LEU A 150 -0.85 10.49 -12.78
C LEU A 150 0.61 10.83 -12.47
N SER A 151 0.89 11.23 -11.24
CA SER A 151 2.24 11.43 -10.74
C SER A 151 2.62 10.24 -9.88
N VAL A 152 3.60 9.44 -10.31
CA VAL A 152 4.11 8.29 -9.56
C VAL A 152 5.39 8.71 -8.85
N VAL A 153 5.33 8.76 -7.52
CA VAL A 153 6.35 9.41 -6.68
C VAL A 153 6.84 8.44 -5.62
N LEU A 154 8.09 8.02 -5.74
CA LEU A 154 8.77 7.24 -4.71
C LEU A 154 8.88 8.05 -3.42
N VAL A 155 8.66 7.39 -2.27
CA VAL A 155 8.92 7.95 -0.94
C VAL A 155 9.79 6.99 -0.15
N ASN A 156 11.00 7.42 0.18
CA ASN A 156 11.92 6.66 1.01
C ASN A 156 11.79 7.03 2.49
N PRO A 157 12.00 6.09 3.42
CA PRO A 157 12.06 6.39 4.84
C PRO A 157 13.18 7.41 5.13
N VAL A 158 12.93 8.37 6.02
CA VAL A 158 13.92 9.39 6.40
C VAL A 158 15.21 8.74 6.92
N ALA A 159 16.37 9.27 6.51
CA ALA A 159 17.66 8.78 7.00
C ALA A 159 17.89 9.11 8.49
N CYS A 160 18.43 8.16 9.26
CA CYS A 160 18.68 8.28 10.71
C CYS A 160 19.49 9.51 11.16
N CYS A 161 20.19 10.21 10.26
CA CYS A 161 20.95 11.41 10.56
C CYS A 161 20.08 12.66 10.74
N GLN A 162 18.88 12.74 10.16
CA GLN A 162 18.05 13.96 10.21
C GLN A 162 17.39 14.18 11.59
N ARG A 163 17.13 13.10 12.36
CA ARG A 163 16.66 13.19 13.76
C ARG A 163 17.61 14.01 14.67
N ARG A 164 18.92 13.88 14.48
CA ARG A 164 19.94 14.54 15.34
C ARG A 164 20.08 16.04 15.09
N ASP A 165 19.58 16.56 13.98
CA ASP A 165 19.65 17.98 13.67
C ASP A 165 18.39 18.71 14.18
N MET A 166 17.22 18.07 14.17
CA MET A 166 16.00 18.62 14.78
C MET A 166 16.03 18.67 16.31
N GLU A 167 16.53 17.62 16.99
CA GLU A 167 16.70 17.67 18.46
C GLU A 167 17.66 18.78 18.90
N ARG A 168 18.64 19.15 18.05
CA ARG A 168 19.59 20.23 18.33
C ARG A 168 19.03 21.63 18.14
N ASP A 169 17.98 21.80 17.35
CA ASP A 169 17.35 23.12 17.14
C ASP A 169 16.25 23.41 18.16
N ILE A 170 15.52 22.40 18.65
CA ILE A 170 14.58 22.56 19.77
C ILE A 170 15.32 22.94 21.07
N GLY A 171 16.52 22.39 21.29
CA GLY A 171 17.36 22.68 22.47
C GLY A 171 17.97 24.08 22.53
N LYS A 172 17.92 24.88 21.46
CA LYS A 172 18.54 26.23 21.42
C LYS A 172 17.56 27.38 21.62
N SER A 173 16.25 27.14 21.58
CA SER A 173 15.23 28.21 21.68
C SER A 173 14.71 28.50 23.09
N SER A 174 15.13 27.77 24.12
CA SER A 174 14.59 27.93 25.48
C SER A 174 15.66 28.19 26.53
N ALA A 175 16.14 29.44 26.62
CA ALA A 175 16.64 30.00 27.87
C ALA A 175 16.88 31.51 27.78
N LYS A 176 15.92 32.32 28.27
CA LYS A 176 16.21 33.54 29.03
C LYS A 176 14.94 34.08 29.68
N ARG A 177 14.75 33.80 30.96
CA ARG A 177 14.01 34.68 31.89
C ARG A 177 14.76 34.79 33.23
N PRO A 178 14.62 35.94 33.93
CA PRO A 178 15.67 36.49 34.77
C PRO A 178 15.55 36.12 36.26
N ARG A 179 16.70 36.13 36.95
CA ARG A 179 16.88 35.90 38.39
C ARG A 179 16.22 37.00 39.23
N ILE A 180 15.50 36.61 40.27
CA ILE A 180 15.20 37.44 41.45
C ILE A 180 15.85 36.78 42.68
N GLU A 181 16.61 37.58 43.43
CA GLU A 181 17.24 37.24 44.71
C GLU A 181 16.32 37.56 45.91
N LYS A 182 16.38 36.70 46.95
CA LYS A 182 16.57 37.01 48.40
C LYS A 182 16.22 35.75 49.23
N LYS A 183 17.18 35.08 49.87
CA LYS A 183 17.75 35.25 51.24
C LYS A 183 16.76 35.04 52.40
N GLY A 184 17.05 34.03 53.25
CA GLY A 184 16.94 34.16 54.72
C GLY A 184 16.34 32.99 55.52
N ALA A 185 17.23 32.17 56.12
CA ALA A 185 17.23 31.62 57.50
C ALA A 185 16.08 30.73 58.06
N GLY A 186 16.49 29.66 58.78
CA GLY A 186 15.85 29.26 60.06
C GLY A 186 15.42 27.80 60.25
N ASP A 187 16.35 26.96 60.73
CA ASP A 187 16.28 26.07 61.91
C ASP A 187 15.10 25.08 62.23
N VAL A 188 15.55 23.84 62.50
CA VAL A 188 15.16 22.73 63.44
C VAL A 188 13.74 22.10 63.55
N ASN A 189 13.79 20.75 63.48
CA ASN A 189 13.36 19.71 64.44
C ASN A 189 12.19 18.73 64.12
N ASP A 190 12.57 17.45 64.24
CA ASP A 190 11.91 16.27 64.84
C ASP A 190 10.59 15.70 64.27
N ALA A 191 10.61 14.43 63.82
CA ALA A 191 10.41 13.26 64.69
C ALA A 191 10.11 11.95 63.93
N GLN A 192 10.90 10.93 64.27
CA GLN A 192 10.78 9.46 64.21
C GLN A 192 9.45 8.76 63.83
N SER A 193 9.56 7.62 63.13
CA SER A 193 9.53 6.23 63.70
C SER A 193 9.35 5.17 62.58
N SER A 194 10.34 4.28 62.37
CA SER A 194 10.38 2.83 62.70
C SER A 194 9.34 1.96 61.95
N SER A 195 9.64 0.79 61.38
CA SER A 195 10.55 -0.27 61.80
C SER A 195 10.80 -1.29 60.67
N ALA A 196 11.93 -1.99 60.78
CA ALA A 196 12.37 -3.10 59.93
C ALA A 196 11.76 -4.44 60.36
N SER A 197 11.73 -5.42 59.45
CA SER A 197 12.18 -6.78 59.79
C SER A 197 12.56 -7.58 58.54
N ALA A 198 13.72 -8.24 58.64
CA ALA A 198 14.24 -9.22 57.71
C ALA A 198 14.04 -10.62 58.28
N SER A 199 13.90 -11.62 57.43
CA SER A 199 14.31 -12.99 57.76
C SER A 199 14.78 -13.73 56.50
N LYS A 200 15.91 -14.44 56.65
CA LYS A 200 16.55 -15.36 55.71
C LYS A 200 16.25 -16.79 56.16
N SER A 201 16.16 -17.74 55.21
CA SER A 201 16.95 -19.01 55.14
C SER A 201 16.33 -19.91 54.05
N GLU A 202 17.10 -20.28 53.00
CA GLU A 202 17.67 -21.64 52.74
C GLU A 202 16.61 -22.71 52.37
N SER A 203 16.80 -23.70 51.50
CA SER A 203 17.74 -24.10 50.45
C SER A 203 17.12 -25.38 49.85
N SER A 204 17.30 -25.67 48.56
CA SER A 204 17.54 -27.04 48.04
C SER A 204 17.58 -27.09 46.52
N SER A 205 18.57 -27.83 46.06
CA SER A 205 19.00 -28.11 44.69
C SER A 205 18.29 -29.31 44.07
N SER A 206 18.07 -29.29 42.75
CA SER A 206 18.11 -30.50 41.92
C SER A 206 18.44 -30.16 40.45
N SER A 207 19.57 -30.71 39.98
CA SER A 207 19.95 -30.99 38.58
C SER A 207 18.87 -31.83 37.87
N CYS A 208 18.74 -31.94 36.54
CA CYS A 208 19.67 -32.47 35.52
C CYS A 208 19.15 -32.11 34.10
N ALA A 209 20.01 -31.65 33.19
CA ALA A 209 20.40 -32.24 31.89
C ALA A 209 19.29 -32.95 31.07
N ASP A 210 19.04 -32.52 29.82
CA ASP A 210 19.57 -33.17 28.60
C ASP A 210 18.97 -32.50 27.34
N SER A 211 19.78 -32.25 26.30
CA SER A 211 19.35 -32.14 24.88
C SER A 211 20.56 -31.99 23.96
N VAL A 212 21.22 -33.12 23.72
CA VAL A 212 21.45 -33.74 22.40
C VAL A 212 21.43 -32.82 21.16
N GLN A 213 22.62 -32.58 20.58
CA GLN A 213 22.84 -32.58 19.12
C GLN A 213 23.23 -34.00 18.69
N PRO A 214 23.04 -34.44 17.42
CA PRO A 214 24.13 -34.35 16.40
C PRO A 214 23.60 -34.37 14.93
N PRO A 215 24.39 -34.74 13.88
CA PRO A 215 25.65 -34.21 13.31
C PRO A 215 25.51 -33.94 11.76
N GLY A 216 26.38 -33.23 11.03
CA GLY A 216 27.78 -33.55 10.67
C GLY A 216 27.98 -33.66 9.14
N GLY A 217 28.80 -32.78 8.53
CA GLY A 217 30.04 -33.15 7.80
C GLY A 217 29.88 -33.17 6.26
N SER A 218 30.87 -32.88 5.39
CA SER A 218 32.30 -32.61 5.54
C SER A 218 32.93 -32.14 4.19
N ARG A 219 33.92 -31.23 4.29
CA ARG A 219 35.24 -31.19 3.61
C ARG A 219 35.36 -31.00 2.08
N THR A 220 36.20 -30.03 1.70
CA THR A 220 37.61 -30.29 1.31
C THR A 220 38.53 -29.10 1.58
N SER A 221 39.81 -29.42 1.79
CA SER A 221 40.90 -28.69 2.44
C SER A 221 42.06 -28.34 1.49
N GLY A 222 42.87 -27.33 1.81
CA GLY A 222 44.21 -27.13 1.21
C GLY A 222 44.99 -25.93 1.76
N THR A 223 46.04 -26.21 2.54
CA THR A 223 46.89 -25.40 3.43
C THR A 223 48.08 -24.66 2.81
N SER A 224 48.49 -23.52 3.42
CA SER A 224 49.88 -23.17 3.87
C SER A 224 49.88 -21.73 4.48
N SER A 225 50.01 -21.47 5.78
CA SER A 225 51.12 -21.55 6.77
C SER A 225 52.01 -20.29 6.88
N HIS A 226 52.31 -19.92 8.14
CA HIS A 226 53.14 -18.81 8.69
C HIS A 226 52.36 -17.50 8.95
N GLY A 227 52.18 -16.97 10.17
CA GLY A 227 52.84 -17.17 11.46
C GLY A 227 53.47 -15.85 11.93
N ASN A 228 52.74 -15.02 12.68
CA ASN A 228 53.26 -14.23 13.82
C ASN A 228 52.17 -13.36 14.47
N ASN A 229 52.11 -13.46 15.79
CA ASN A 229 51.28 -12.67 16.70
C ASN A 229 51.75 -11.22 16.77
N ARG A 230 50.81 -10.28 16.80
CA ARG A 230 50.77 -9.13 17.75
C ARG A 230 49.41 -8.44 17.65
N GLU A 231 48.72 -8.43 18.77
CA GLU A 231 47.47 -7.72 19.02
C GLU A 231 47.73 -6.21 19.03
N GLU A 232 47.11 -5.49 18.10
CA GLU A 232 46.77 -4.07 18.22
C GLU A 232 45.34 -3.91 17.73
N GLU A 233 44.42 -3.65 18.66
CA GLU A 233 43.05 -3.24 18.35
C GLU A 233 43.06 -1.93 17.56
N LYS A 234 42.71 -2.01 16.27
CA LYS A 234 42.38 -0.86 15.44
C LYS A 234 40.92 -0.96 15.03
N GLU A 235 40.16 0.05 15.45
CA GLU A 235 38.79 0.29 14.99
C GLU A 235 38.68 0.24 13.46
N PRO A 236 37.60 -0.34 12.89
CA PRO A 236 37.39 -0.29 11.46
C PRO A 236 37.00 1.13 11.04
N LEU A 237 37.89 1.74 10.25
CA LEU A 237 37.66 3.01 9.57
C LEU A 237 36.35 3.00 8.81
N LYS A 238 35.52 4.02 9.10
CA LYS A 238 34.33 4.40 8.34
C LYS A 238 34.65 4.47 6.85
N GLN A 239 34.05 3.59 6.05
CA GLN A 239 33.94 3.81 4.61
C GLN A 239 33.07 5.05 4.36
N PRO A 240 33.51 6.01 3.52
CA PRO A 240 32.66 7.11 3.12
C PRO A 240 31.60 6.57 2.16
N CYS A 241 30.33 6.69 2.53
CA CYS A 241 29.22 6.48 1.62
C CYS A 241 29.44 7.38 0.40
N SER A 242 29.56 6.77 -0.76
CA SER A 242 29.51 7.46 -2.04
C SER A 242 28.17 8.19 -2.12
N LYS A 243 28.20 9.52 -2.06
CA LYS A 243 27.07 10.35 -2.47
C LYS A 243 26.89 10.15 -3.97
N THR A 244 25.96 9.30 -4.34
CA THR A 244 25.28 9.41 -5.63
C THR A 244 24.11 10.37 -5.41
N ASP A 245 24.14 11.51 -6.10
CA ASP A 245 23.08 12.50 -6.15
C ASP A 245 21.83 11.94 -6.87
N ASN A 246 21.18 10.95 -6.29
CA ASN A 246 19.79 10.62 -6.62
C ASN A 246 18.93 11.16 -5.48
N ASP A 247 18.42 12.39 -5.67
CA ASP A 247 17.40 13.02 -4.82
C ASP A 247 16.03 12.33 -4.96
N GLU A 248 15.92 11.39 -5.91
CA GLU A 248 14.74 10.58 -6.17
C GLU A 248 14.34 9.78 -4.91
N GLY A 249 13.07 9.92 -4.52
CA GLY A 249 12.54 9.34 -3.29
C GLY A 249 12.80 10.15 -2.01
N SER A 250 13.50 11.28 -2.08
CA SER A 250 13.62 12.18 -0.93
C SER A 250 12.31 12.92 -0.64
N THR A 251 12.10 13.36 0.60
CA THR A 251 10.93 14.18 0.95
C THR A 251 10.90 15.50 0.15
N THR A 252 12.06 16.06 -0.20
CA THR A 252 12.14 17.29 -1.00
C THR A 252 11.70 17.04 -2.43
N TYR A 253 12.11 15.92 -3.03
CA TYR A 253 11.65 15.51 -4.34
C TYR A 253 10.13 15.30 -4.36
N ALA A 254 9.59 14.53 -3.38
CA ALA A 254 8.16 14.27 -3.28
C ALA A 254 7.34 15.57 -3.14
N VAL A 255 7.77 16.49 -2.29
CA VAL A 255 7.13 17.82 -2.14
C VAL A 255 7.16 18.60 -3.44
N ASN A 256 8.30 18.64 -4.15
CA ASN A 256 8.40 19.36 -5.43
C ASN A 256 7.48 18.77 -6.50
N SER A 257 7.41 17.44 -6.60
CA SER A 257 6.49 16.75 -7.52
C SER A 257 5.03 17.10 -7.20
N LEU A 258 4.64 17.02 -5.92
CA LEU A 258 3.26 17.32 -5.50
C LEU A 258 2.88 18.80 -5.68
N LEU A 259 3.76 19.74 -5.34
CA LEU A 259 3.51 21.17 -5.51
C LEU A 259 3.47 21.60 -6.98
N SER A 260 3.98 20.79 -7.90
CA SER A 260 3.82 21.03 -9.34
C SER A 260 2.37 20.81 -9.82
N VAL A 261 1.61 19.99 -9.09
CA VAL A 261 0.23 19.60 -9.40
C VAL A 261 -0.79 20.27 -8.49
N ILE A 262 -0.53 20.28 -7.18
CA ILE A 262 -1.43 20.77 -6.13
C ILE A 262 -1.00 22.18 -5.74
N LYS A 263 -1.80 23.17 -6.13
CA LYS A 263 -1.54 24.56 -5.75
C LYS A 263 -2.05 24.82 -4.34
N GLN A 264 -1.51 25.85 -3.68
CA GLN A 264 -1.87 26.23 -2.32
C GLN A 264 -3.38 26.46 -2.07
N THR A 265 -4.13 26.78 -3.12
CA THR A 265 -5.57 27.05 -3.05
C THR A 265 -6.44 25.86 -3.47
N ASP A 266 -5.82 24.79 -3.97
CA ASP A 266 -6.57 23.69 -4.56
C ASP A 266 -7.15 22.78 -3.46
N PRO A 267 -8.44 22.43 -3.53
CA PRO A 267 -8.93 21.29 -2.76
C PRO A 267 -8.31 20.00 -3.27
N TYR A 268 -7.88 19.17 -2.34
CA TYR A 268 -7.50 17.79 -2.63
C TYR A 268 -7.98 16.84 -1.54
N ILE A 269 -8.02 15.57 -1.90
CA ILE A 269 -8.25 14.43 -1.01
C ILE A 269 -6.87 13.87 -0.65
N LEU A 270 -6.66 13.61 0.64
CA LEU A 270 -5.54 12.81 1.10
C LEU A 270 -6.06 11.42 1.43
N ASP A 271 -5.68 10.43 0.62
CA ASP A 271 -6.00 9.03 0.82
C ASP A 271 -4.75 8.28 1.31
N ILE A 272 -4.92 7.45 2.33
CA ILE A 272 -3.83 6.73 2.99
C ILE A 272 -4.25 5.28 3.20
N ASP A 273 -3.68 4.35 2.45
CA ASP A 273 -3.64 2.95 2.88
C ASP A 273 -2.54 2.77 3.93
N LEU A 274 -2.83 2.01 4.99
CA LEU A 274 -1.85 1.69 6.01
C LEU A 274 -0.79 0.70 5.53
N ASP A 275 -1.06 -0.06 4.47
CA ASP A 275 -0.08 -0.96 3.86
C ASP A 275 1.13 -0.21 3.24
N PHE A 276 1.01 1.10 2.97
CA PHE A 276 2.12 1.98 2.56
C PHE A 276 3.28 1.91 3.55
N PHE A 277 2.99 1.67 4.84
CA PHE A 277 3.98 1.65 5.90
C PHE A 277 4.52 0.25 6.19
N SER A 278 3.79 -0.80 5.81
CA SER A 278 4.18 -2.21 5.95
C SER A 278 3.19 -3.05 5.16
N CYS A 279 3.67 -3.80 4.16
CA CYS A 279 2.81 -4.51 3.21
C CYS A 279 3.12 -6.00 3.21
N LYS A 280 2.08 -6.83 3.20
CA LYS A 280 2.14 -8.28 3.09
C LYS A 280 1.45 -8.68 1.79
N ASN A 281 2.08 -9.57 1.05
CA ASN A 281 1.41 -10.33 -0.01
C ASN A 281 0.82 -11.61 0.61
N PRO A 282 -0.50 -11.72 0.78
CA PRO A 282 -1.13 -12.88 1.43
C PRO A 282 -0.96 -14.18 0.63
N PHE A 283 -0.88 -14.11 -0.70
CA PHE A 283 -0.75 -15.29 -1.57
C PHE A 283 0.58 -16.03 -1.39
N LYS A 284 1.65 -15.33 -0.98
CA LYS A 284 2.95 -15.95 -0.70
C LYS A 284 2.92 -16.93 0.48
N GLU A 285 1.96 -16.80 1.38
CA GLU A 285 1.80 -17.71 2.52
C GLU A 285 0.83 -18.86 2.22
N MET A 286 -0.09 -18.68 1.26
CA MET A 286 -1.07 -19.69 0.87
C MET A 286 -0.46 -20.84 0.07
N TYR A 287 0.44 -20.51 -0.88
CA TYR A 287 0.97 -21.45 -1.86
C TYR A 287 2.44 -21.78 -1.63
N THR A 288 2.86 -22.97 -2.05
CA THR A 288 4.29 -23.31 -2.07
C THR A 288 5.03 -22.49 -3.13
N GLN A 289 6.35 -22.36 -2.95
CA GLN A 289 7.21 -21.72 -3.95
C GLN A 289 7.10 -22.39 -5.34
N GLU A 290 6.90 -23.71 -5.39
CA GLU A 290 6.71 -24.46 -6.64
C GLU A 290 5.39 -24.09 -7.32
N GLU A 291 4.28 -24.12 -6.58
CA GLU A 291 2.95 -23.71 -7.09
C GLU A 291 2.96 -22.27 -7.58
N TYR A 292 3.59 -21.37 -6.81
CA TYR A 292 3.72 -19.97 -7.17
C TYR A 292 4.55 -19.77 -8.44
N THR A 293 5.62 -20.54 -8.62
CA THR A 293 6.42 -20.52 -9.87
C THR A 293 5.59 -20.99 -11.07
N ILE A 294 4.71 -21.98 -10.87
CA ILE A 294 3.82 -22.45 -11.93
C ILE A 294 2.74 -21.40 -12.26
N LEU A 295 2.18 -20.72 -11.25
CA LEU A 295 1.27 -19.60 -11.46
C LEU A 295 1.94 -18.49 -12.28
N GLN A 296 3.17 -18.10 -11.93
CA GLN A 296 3.95 -17.14 -12.71
C GLN A 296 4.16 -17.59 -14.16
N GLU A 297 4.37 -18.89 -14.41
CA GLU A 297 4.49 -19.42 -15.78
C GLU A 297 3.16 -19.28 -16.54
N LEU A 298 2.05 -19.73 -15.95
CA LEU A 298 0.71 -19.73 -16.56
C LEU A 298 0.20 -18.31 -16.86
N TYR A 299 0.39 -17.39 -15.91
CA TYR A 299 -0.10 -16.02 -15.98
C TYR A 299 0.91 -15.04 -16.55
N SER A 300 2.11 -15.49 -16.94
CA SER A 300 3.17 -14.61 -17.45
C SER A 300 2.67 -13.66 -18.54
N PHE A 301 2.82 -12.36 -18.30
CA PHE A 301 2.48 -11.33 -19.28
C PHE A 301 3.63 -11.12 -20.26
N ARG A 302 3.31 -11.13 -21.55
CA ARG A 302 4.27 -10.86 -22.63
C ARG A 302 4.19 -9.41 -23.08
N LYS A 303 5.05 -8.60 -22.48
CA LYS A 303 5.23 -7.17 -22.78
C LYS A 303 5.48 -6.90 -24.26
N PRO A 304 5.01 -5.77 -24.79
CA PRO A 304 5.38 -5.31 -26.12
C PRO A 304 6.87 -4.92 -26.17
N ARG A 305 7.39 -4.64 -27.37
CA ARG A 305 8.76 -4.11 -27.55
C ARG A 305 8.84 -2.67 -27.02
N GLU A 306 10.07 -2.16 -26.93
CA GLU A 306 10.30 -0.74 -26.65
C GLU A 306 9.68 0.13 -27.75
N ASP A 307 9.02 1.22 -27.34
CA ASP A 307 8.30 2.17 -28.21
C ASP A 307 7.32 1.50 -29.20
N PRO A 308 6.34 0.72 -28.70
CA PRO A 308 5.43 -0.02 -29.57
C PRO A 308 4.47 0.93 -30.30
N ASP A 309 4.18 0.58 -31.54
CA ASP A 309 3.10 1.21 -32.28
C ASP A 309 1.72 0.74 -31.79
N GLU A 310 0.68 1.39 -32.29
CA GLU A 310 -0.70 1.13 -31.85
C GLU A 310 -1.19 -0.28 -32.24
N GLU A 311 -0.72 -0.83 -33.35
CA GLU A 311 -1.07 -2.17 -33.80
C GLU A 311 -0.43 -3.23 -32.88
N GLU A 312 0.84 -3.04 -32.51
CA GLU A 312 1.54 -3.92 -31.56
C GLU A 312 0.89 -3.89 -30.17
N LEU A 313 0.48 -2.72 -29.68
CA LEU A 313 -0.24 -2.59 -28.41
C LEU A 313 -1.60 -3.32 -28.44
N THR A 314 -2.35 -3.14 -29.53
CA THR A 314 -3.65 -3.80 -29.71
C THR A 314 -3.48 -5.32 -29.75
N GLU A 315 -2.52 -5.84 -30.52
CA GLU A 315 -2.22 -7.28 -30.56
C GLU A 315 -1.77 -7.82 -29.19
N CYS A 316 -0.98 -7.05 -28.44
CA CYS A 316 -0.54 -7.39 -27.10
C CYS A 316 -1.73 -7.58 -26.14
N VAL A 317 -2.66 -6.62 -26.12
CA VAL A 317 -3.87 -6.64 -25.29
C VAL A 317 -4.81 -7.76 -25.71
N GLU A 318 -5.08 -7.92 -27.01
CA GLU A 318 -5.95 -9.01 -27.51
C GLU A 318 -5.38 -10.40 -27.17
N ARG A 319 -4.06 -10.56 -27.20
CA ARG A 319 -3.40 -11.80 -26.78
C ARG A 319 -3.55 -12.03 -25.28
N ARG A 320 -3.42 -10.97 -24.48
CA ARG A 320 -3.56 -11.04 -23.02
C ARG A 320 -4.99 -11.34 -22.60
N ILE A 321 -5.99 -10.68 -23.18
CA ILE A 321 -7.41 -10.94 -22.92
C ILE A 321 -7.72 -12.42 -23.17
N ARG A 322 -7.34 -12.96 -24.34
CA ARG A 322 -7.56 -14.39 -24.64
C ARG A 322 -6.90 -15.33 -23.64
N GLN A 323 -5.69 -15.02 -23.19
CA GLN A 323 -5.00 -15.81 -22.16
C GLN A 323 -5.78 -15.80 -20.85
N LEU A 324 -6.26 -14.63 -20.41
CA LEU A 324 -7.03 -14.49 -19.18
C LEU A 324 -8.39 -15.19 -19.27
N GLU A 325 -9.09 -15.05 -20.39
CA GLU A 325 -10.36 -15.75 -20.67
C GLU A 325 -10.18 -17.28 -20.67
N ASP A 326 -9.11 -17.78 -21.30
CA ASP A 326 -8.79 -19.22 -21.28
C ASP A 326 -8.50 -19.70 -19.84
N LEU A 327 -7.76 -18.91 -19.05
CA LEU A 327 -7.44 -19.24 -17.65
C LEU A 327 -8.68 -19.19 -16.76
N GLU A 328 -9.50 -18.15 -16.85
CA GLU A 328 -10.77 -18.03 -16.12
C GLU A 328 -11.68 -19.23 -16.43
N ALA A 329 -11.86 -19.57 -17.72
CA ALA A 329 -12.64 -20.73 -18.13
C ALA A 329 -12.06 -22.06 -17.60
N ALA A 330 -10.73 -22.20 -17.61
CA ALA A 330 -10.07 -23.38 -17.08
C ALA A 330 -10.29 -23.53 -15.57
N PHE A 331 -10.13 -22.47 -14.79
CA PHE A 331 -10.34 -22.50 -13.34
C PHE A 331 -11.81 -22.67 -12.97
N ALA A 332 -12.75 -22.07 -13.72
CA ALA A 332 -14.18 -22.32 -13.56
C ALA A 332 -14.54 -23.80 -13.78
N ASP A 333 -14.00 -24.43 -14.83
CA ASP A 333 -14.19 -25.87 -15.06
C ASP A 333 -13.59 -26.73 -13.93
N LEU A 334 -12.45 -26.31 -13.34
CA LEU A 334 -11.81 -27.04 -12.23
C LEU A 334 -12.59 -26.98 -10.93
N VAL A 335 -13.38 -25.92 -10.72
CA VAL A 335 -14.32 -25.84 -9.57
C VAL A 335 -15.36 -26.96 -9.66
N ASP A 336 -15.83 -27.26 -10.87
CA ASP A 336 -16.84 -28.31 -11.12
C ASP A 336 -16.22 -29.72 -11.25
N ASP A 337 -15.09 -29.86 -11.96
CA ASP A 337 -14.41 -31.13 -12.21
C ASP A 337 -12.88 -30.98 -12.40
N ASP A 338 -12.12 -31.38 -11.37
CA ASP A 338 -10.65 -31.41 -11.38
C ASP A 338 -10.03 -32.75 -11.86
N SER A 339 -10.82 -33.57 -12.58
CA SER A 339 -10.38 -34.88 -13.08
C SER A 339 -9.16 -34.80 -14.02
N GLU A 340 -8.40 -35.90 -14.11
CA GLU A 340 -7.26 -35.97 -15.03
C GLU A 340 -7.66 -35.70 -16.50
N GLU A 341 -8.90 -36.01 -16.89
CA GLU A 341 -9.40 -35.75 -18.23
C GLU A 341 -9.58 -34.25 -18.48
N THR A 342 -10.26 -33.56 -17.57
CA THR A 342 -10.48 -32.10 -17.66
C THR A 342 -9.16 -31.33 -17.63
N VAL A 343 -8.25 -31.70 -16.72
CA VAL A 343 -6.92 -31.07 -16.62
C VAL A 343 -6.09 -31.31 -17.89
N ARG A 344 -6.10 -32.53 -18.46
CA ARG A 344 -5.36 -32.83 -19.71
C ARG A 344 -5.95 -32.12 -20.93
N ARG A 345 -7.28 -31.92 -20.97
CA ARG A 345 -7.94 -31.16 -22.03
C ARG A 345 -7.45 -29.72 -22.05
N TRP A 346 -7.45 -29.03 -20.90
CA TRP A 346 -6.95 -27.66 -20.79
C TRP A 346 -5.44 -27.58 -21.02
N ALA A 347 -4.66 -28.51 -20.48
CA ALA A 347 -3.21 -28.55 -20.67
C ALA A 347 -2.77 -28.81 -22.13
N ALA A 348 -3.67 -29.24 -23.02
CA ALA A 348 -3.40 -29.33 -24.44
C ALA A 348 -3.38 -27.96 -25.15
N ASN A 349 -3.93 -26.92 -24.52
CA ASN A 349 -3.90 -25.56 -25.04
C ASN A 349 -2.48 -24.97 -24.94
N PRO A 350 -2.04 -24.17 -25.93
CA PRO A 350 -0.74 -23.53 -25.89
C PRO A 350 -0.56 -22.68 -24.61
N GLY A 351 0.52 -22.94 -23.86
CA GLY A 351 0.83 -22.20 -22.63
C GLY A 351 0.23 -22.78 -21.34
N MET A 352 -0.66 -23.79 -21.42
CA MET A 352 -1.32 -24.38 -20.25
C MET A 352 -0.72 -25.71 -19.79
N THR A 353 0.39 -26.17 -20.38
CA THR A 353 1.00 -27.47 -20.08
C THR A 353 1.31 -27.66 -18.58
N SER A 354 1.71 -26.59 -17.89
CA SER A 354 2.07 -26.63 -16.47
C SER A 354 0.87 -26.74 -15.53
N LEU A 355 -0.37 -26.55 -16.02
CA LEU A 355 -1.61 -26.72 -15.25
C LEU A 355 -1.72 -28.12 -14.62
N VAL A 356 -1.26 -29.15 -15.33
CA VAL A 356 -1.23 -30.54 -14.82
C VAL A 356 -0.42 -30.64 -13.53
N LYS A 357 0.73 -29.95 -13.47
CA LYS A 357 1.61 -29.96 -12.31
C LYS A 357 0.99 -29.17 -11.16
N LEU A 358 0.41 -28.00 -11.46
CA LEU A 358 -0.24 -27.17 -10.46
C LEU A 358 -1.39 -27.92 -9.78
N VAL A 359 -2.34 -28.43 -10.56
CA VAL A 359 -3.49 -29.18 -10.04
C VAL A 359 -3.04 -30.43 -9.28
N GLY A 360 -2.03 -31.14 -9.79
CA GLY A 360 -1.45 -32.29 -9.09
C GLY A 360 -0.84 -31.92 -7.73
N SER A 361 -0.11 -30.81 -7.64
CA SER A 361 0.45 -30.31 -6.37
C SER A 361 -0.64 -29.93 -5.38
N LEU A 362 -1.63 -29.15 -5.83
CA LEU A 362 -2.72 -28.66 -5.00
C LEU A 362 -3.53 -29.81 -4.40
N ARG A 363 -3.92 -30.79 -5.22
CA ARG A 363 -4.69 -31.98 -4.80
C ARG A 363 -3.95 -32.85 -3.79
N ASN A 364 -2.62 -32.90 -3.87
CA ASN A 364 -1.80 -33.66 -2.91
C ASN A 364 -1.78 -32.99 -1.52
N ARG A 365 -1.98 -31.67 -1.45
CA ARG A 365 -2.02 -30.90 -0.20
C ARG A 365 -3.43 -30.76 0.37
N ASN A 366 -4.43 -30.62 -0.49
CA ASN A 366 -5.83 -30.42 -0.13
C ASN A 366 -6.74 -31.23 -1.05
N GLU A 367 -7.64 -32.04 -0.48
CA GLU A 367 -8.57 -32.88 -1.24
C GLU A 367 -9.57 -32.07 -2.09
N ALA A 368 -9.87 -30.83 -1.68
CA ALA A 368 -10.71 -29.89 -2.42
C ALA A 368 -10.02 -28.52 -2.46
N PRO A 369 -9.08 -28.30 -3.41
CA PRO A 369 -8.43 -27.01 -3.58
C PRO A 369 -9.44 -25.90 -3.88
N ASP A 370 -9.19 -24.71 -3.35
CA ASP A 370 -9.97 -23.51 -3.69
C ASP A 370 -9.47 -22.94 -5.02
N TYR A 371 -10.01 -23.44 -6.12
CA TYR A 371 -9.58 -23.05 -7.47
C TYR A 371 -9.88 -21.59 -7.81
N GLU A 372 -10.90 -21.00 -7.19
CA GLU A 372 -11.18 -19.57 -7.32
C GLU A 372 -10.03 -18.76 -6.71
N MET A 373 -9.64 -19.08 -5.48
CA MET A 373 -8.49 -18.43 -4.83
C MET A 373 -7.17 -18.67 -5.57
N VAL A 374 -6.99 -19.81 -6.23
CA VAL A 374 -5.81 -20.08 -7.06
C VAL A 374 -5.82 -19.19 -8.31
N HIS A 375 -6.98 -19.00 -8.93
CA HIS A 375 -7.13 -18.09 -10.06
C HIS A 375 -6.80 -16.65 -9.66
N GLN A 376 -7.37 -16.18 -8.55
CA GLN A 376 -7.10 -14.83 -8.01
C GLN A 376 -5.60 -14.63 -7.73
N ALA A 377 -4.94 -15.59 -7.08
CA ALA A 377 -3.48 -15.53 -6.87
C ALA A 377 -2.70 -15.49 -8.20
N GLY A 378 -3.16 -16.22 -9.21
CA GLY A 378 -2.56 -16.23 -10.53
C GLY A 378 -2.62 -14.87 -11.23
N LEU A 379 -3.76 -14.17 -11.15
CA LEU A 379 -3.93 -12.83 -11.70
C LEU A 379 -2.89 -11.84 -11.17
N THR A 380 -2.39 -12.06 -9.95
CA THR A 380 -1.39 -11.22 -9.28
C THR A 380 0.08 -11.62 -9.56
N CYS A 381 0.31 -12.60 -10.44
CA CYS A 381 1.62 -13.20 -10.72
C CYS A 381 2.13 -12.89 -12.14
N ASP A 382 1.67 -11.82 -12.78
CA ASP A 382 1.73 -11.69 -14.23
C ASP A 382 2.97 -10.94 -14.79
N TYR A 383 3.06 -9.62 -14.62
CA TYR A 383 4.16 -8.77 -15.09
C TYR A 383 4.95 -8.16 -13.94
N SER A 384 4.29 -7.85 -12.83
CA SER A 384 4.87 -7.43 -11.57
C SER A 384 4.28 -8.29 -10.47
N GLU A 385 5.12 -8.79 -9.58
CA GLU A 385 4.64 -9.44 -8.38
C GLU A 385 3.97 -8.41 -7.46
N LEU A 386 2.94 -8.84 -6.71
CA LEU A 386 2.38 -7.99 -5.65
C LEU A 386 3.43 -7.62 -4.60
N PRO A 387 3.42 -6.36 -4.11
CA PRO A 387 4.35 -5.89 -3.10
C PRO A 387 4.34 -6.76 -1.83
N HIS A 388 5.53 -6.99 -1.26
CA HIS A 388 5.70 -7.68 0.01
C HIS A 388 6.92 -7.14 0.75
N HIS A 389 6.67 -6.44 1.85
CA HIS A 389 7.70 -5.89 2.74
C HIS A 389 7.12 -5.61 4.13
N ILE A 390 7.35 -6.53 5.08
CA ILE A 390 7.00 -6.32 6.48
C ILE A 390 8.03 -5.38 7.12
N SER A 391 7.67 -4.12 7.32
CA SER A 391 8.57 -3.11 7.88
C SER A 391 8.85 -3.32 9.37
N SER A 392 10.05 -2.96 9.82
CA SER A 392 10.37 -2.87 11.25
C SER A 392 9.71 -1.62 11.87
N GLU A 393 9.57 -1.60 13.19
CA GLU A 393 9.04 -0.42 13.90
C GLU A 393 9.85 0.85 13.59
N GLU A 394 11.19 0.75 13.51
CA GLU A 394 12.05 1.87 13.16
C GLU A 394 11.89 2.33 11.71
N GLU A 395 11.51 1.43 10.80
CA GLU A 395 11.22 1.81 9.42
C GLU A 395 9.86 2.50 9.31
N ILE A 396 8.83 1.95 9.96
CA ILE A 396 7.51 2.59 10.08
C ILE A 396 7.67 4.01 10.63
N GLU A 397 8.44 4.20 11.71
CA GLU A 397 8.71 5.53 12.27
C GLU A 397 9.34 6.50 11.28
N ARG A 398 10.24 6.02 10.42
CA ARG A 398 10.95 6.84 9.42
C ARG A 398 10.07 7.15 8.21
N LEU A 399 9.15 6.25 7.85
CA LEU A 399 8.15 6.49 6.82
C LEU A 399 7.07 7.47 7.30
N VAL A 400 6.56 7.28 8.52
CA VAL A 400 5.62 8.24 9.15
C VAL A 400 6.23 9.65 9.19
N LEU A 401 7.52 9.76 9.56
CA LEU A 401 8.23 11.05 9.53
C LEU A 401 8.40 11.60 8.10
N ALA A 402 8.64 10.74 7.10
CA ALA A 402 8.72 11.18 5.71
C ALA A 402 7.38 11.79 5.25
N VAL A 403 6.27 11.11 5.56
CA VAL A 403 4.91 11.57 5.27
C VAL A 403 4.60 12.87 6.00
N GLU A 404 4.93 12.98 7.29
CA GLU A 404 4.75 14.21 8.07
C GLU A 404 5.45 15.41 7.40
N LEU A 405 6.70 15.25 6.98
CA LEU A 405 7.48 16.30 6.30
C LEU A 405 6.88 16.68 4.94
N VAL A 406 6.34 15.72 4.19
CA VAL A 406 5.66 15.99 2.91
C VAL A 406 4.36 16.75 3.16
N LEU A 407 3.54 16.31 4.11
CA LEU A 407 2.26 16.91 4.44
C LEU A 407 2.39 18.30 5.07
N GLU A 408 3.46 18.58 5.80
CA GLU A 408 3.77 19.91 6.36
C GLU A 408 3.96 20.96 5.25
N ALA A 409 4.53 20.55 4.10
CA ALA A 409 4.77 21.45 2.98
C ALA A 409 3.55 21.67 2.07
N LEU A 410 2.54 20.80 2.16
CA LEU A 410 1.33 20.86 1.35
C LEU A 410 0.23 21.73 1.99
N PRO A 411 -0.73 22.26 1.20
CA PRO A 411 -1.93 22.84 1.78
C PRO A 411 -2.70 21.82 2.63
N LYS A 412 -3.52 22.31 3.57
CA LYS A 412 -4.41 21.43 4.37
C LYS A 412 -5.38 20.67 3.45
N PRO A 413 -5.50 19.33 3.56
CA PRO A 413 -6.44 18.56 2.77
C PRO A 413 -7.89 18.95 3.09
N THR A 414 -8.80 18.71 2.14
CA THR A 414 -10.24 18.97 2.38
C THR A 414 -10.92 17.79 3.10
N LEU A 415 -10.42 16.58 2.87
CA LEU A 415 -10.91 15.31 3.39
C LEU A 415 -9.71 14.38 3.52
N VAL A 416 -9.66 13.59 4.60
CA VAL A 416 -8.73 12.47 4.73
C VAL A 416 -9.52 11.17 4.75
N THR A 417 -9.07 10.19 3.99
CA THR A 417 -9.54 8.81 4.00
C THR A 417 -8.38 7.90 4.37
N VAL A 418 -8.66 6.86 5.16
CA VAL A 418 -7.68 5.88 5.62
C VAL A 418 -8.25 4.48 5.43
N SER A 419 -7.60 3.65 4.63
CA SER A 419 -7.88 2.22 4.53
C SER A 419 -7.00 1.45 5.49
N ARG A 420 -7.56 0.47 6.21
CA ARG A 420 -6.80 -0.34 7.16
C ARG A 420 -6.16 -1.56 6.51
N SER A 421 -6.83 -2.13 5.50
CA SER A 421 -6.37 -3.30 4.74
C SER A 421 -5.87 -4.41 5.66
N SER A 422 -6.59 -4.66 6.76
CA SER A 422 -6.18 -5.63 7.78
C SER A 422 -6.98 -6.92 7.71
N LEU A 423 -8.22 -6.88 7.21
CA LEU A 423 -9.04 -8.08 6.97
C LEU A 423 -8.65 -8.83 5.70
N ASP A 424 -8.18 -8.13 4.67
CA ASP A 424 -7.61 -8.71 3.44
C ASP A 424 -6.12 -9.11 3.59
N GLU A 425 -5.54 -8.83 4.76
CA GLU A 425 -4.17 -9.12 5.17
C GLU A 425 -3.06 -8.37 4.40
N TYR A 426 -3.35 -7.30 3.64
CA TYR A 426 -2.30 -6.51 2.98
C TYR A 426 -1.48 -5.67 3.97
N CYS A 427 -2.12 -5.01 4.94
CA CYS A 427 -1.45 -4.43 6.09
C CYS A 427 -1.37 -5.47 7.23
N PRO A 428 -0.18 -5.75 7.79
CA PRO A 428 -0.04 -6.71 8.90
C PRO A 428 -0.92 -6.36 10.10
N THR A 429 -1.77 -7.31 10.50
CA THR A 429 -2.76 -7.16 11.58
C THR A 429 -2.13 -6.79 12.93
N GLU A 430 -0.89 -7.22 13.18
CA GLU A 430 -0.14 -6.90 14.39
C GLU A 430 0.42 -5.46 14.39
N GLN A 431 0.49 -4.80 13.21
CA GLN A 431 1.06 -3.46 13.04
C GLN A 431 -0.02 -2.39 12.78
N VAL A 432 -1.16 -2.76 12.18
CA VAL A 432 -2.20 -1.83 11.71
C VAL A 432 -2.63 -0.80 12.77
N ASN A 433 -2.87 -1.23 14.01
CA ASN A 433 -3.33 -0.34 15.08
C ASN A 433 -2.24 0.68 15.51
N SER A 434 -0.98 0.26 15.50
CA SER A 434 0.17 1.14 15.80
C SER A 434 0.33 2.19 14.70
N ILE A 435 0.30 1.76 13.43
CA ILE A 435 0.42 2.64 12.26
C ILE A 435 -0.74 3.64 12.25
N GLN A 436 -1.99 3.20 12.36
CA GLN A 436 -3.18 4.06 12.40
C GLN A 436 -3.06 5.14 13.48
N SER A 437 -2.61 4.77 14.69
CA SER A 437 -2.46 5.70 15.81
C SER A 437 -1.39 6.76 15.54
N ARG A 438 -0.29 6.38 14.91
CA ARG A 438 0.80 7.30 14.51
C ARG A 438 0.34 8.26 13.40
N ILE A 439 -0.43 7.78 12.43
CA ILE A 439 -1.01 8.64 11.37
C ILE A 439 -1.98 9.66 11.94
N LEU A 440 -2.89 9.24 12.82
CA LEU A 440 -3.80 10.19 13.49
C LEU A 440 -3.03 11.25 14.30
N ALA A 441 -1.94 10.85 14.98
CA ALA A 441 -1.12 11.79 15.74
C ALA A 441 -0.43 12.85 14.87
N ILE A 442 0.12 12.47 13.69
CA ILE A 442 0.72 13.46 12.78
C ILE A 442 -0.35 14.36 12.14
N LEU A 443 -1.52 13.82 11.80
CA LEU A 443 -2.63 14.62 11.24
C LEU A 443 -3.14 15.65 12.26
N GLU A 444 -3.27 15.26 13.53
CA GLU A 444 -3.68 16.16 14.61
C GLU A 444 -2.61 17.23 14.89
N SER A 445 -1.34 16.84 14.88
CA SER A 445 -0.19 17.76 15.03
C SER A 445 -0.17 18.83 13.93
N LEU A 446 -0.37 18.44 12.68
CA LEU A 446 -0.29 19.33 11.52
C LEU A 446 -1.56 20.19 11.34
N TYR A 447 -2.75 19.62 11.59
CA TYR A 447 -4.01 20.21 11.16
C TYR A 447 -4.98 20.59 12.29
N GLY A 448 -4.61 20.31 13.53
CA GLY A 448 -5.42 20.57 14.72
C GLY A 448 -6.46 19.49 14.98
N LEU A 449 -7.58 19.86 15.60
CA LEU A 449 -8.66 18.93 15.92
C LEU A 449 -9.17 18.19 14.67
N LEU A 450 -9.39 16.89 14.84
CA LEU A 450 -9.86 15.97 13.81
C LEU A 450 -11.29 15.50 14.13
N ASP A 451 -12.12 15.38 13.10
CA ASP A 451 -13.43 14.73 13.16
C ASP A 451 -13.27 13.30 12.63
N VAL A 452 -12.96 12.37 13.54
CA VAL A 452 -12.58 10.99 13.20
C VAL A 452 -13.80 10.08 13.18
N HIS A 453 -14.04 9.42 12.05
CA HIS A 453 -15.09 8.43 11.82
C HIS A 453 -14.44 7.08 11.57
N LYS A 454 -14.81 6.06 12.36
CA LYS A 454 -14.27 4.69 12.24
C LYS A 454 -15.38 3.76 11.79
N GLU A 455 -15.52 3.59 10.49
CA GLU A 455 -16.62 2.81 9.89
C GLU A 455 -16.42 1.29 10.03
N TYR A 456 -15.20 0.84 10.33
CA TYR A 456 -14.88 -0.56 10.61
C TYR A 456 -15.31 -1.03 12.01
N GLU A 457 -15.58 -0.12 12.94
CA GLU A 457 -16.08 -0.46 14.28
C GLU A 457 -17.59 -0.70 14.16
N ALA A 458 -18.05 -1.94 14.34
CA ALA A 458 -19.47 -2.28 14.26
C ALA A 458 -20.32 -1.32 15.10
N THR A 459 -21.31 -0.69 14.48
CA THR A 459 -22.23 0.15 15.24
C THR A 459 -23.14 -0.73 16.09
N PRO A 460 -23.53 -0.33 17.31
CA PRO A 460 -24.48 -1.09 18.13
C PRO A 460 -25.83 -1.37 17.43
N GLU A 461 -26.17 -0.62 16.38
CA GLU A 461 -27.40 -0.76 15.60
C GLU A 461 -27.36 -1.94 14.62
N ASP A 462 -26.18 -2.38 14.18
CA ASP A 462 -26.02 -3.54 13.28
C ASP A 462 -26.33 -4.89 13.97
N ASN A 463 -26.40 -4.90 15.30
CA ASN A 463 -26.77 -6.07 16.11
C ASN A 463 -28.28 -6.18 16.40
N LEU A 464 -29.11 -5.26 15.90
CA LEU A 464 -30.55 -5.40 16.03
C LEU A 464 -31.10 -6.26 14.87
N PRO A 465 -31.83 -7.36 15.16
CA PRO A 465 -32.46 -8.14 14.10
C PRO A 465 -33.40 -7.23 13.31
N LYS A 466 -33.14 -7.10 12.00
CA LYS A 466 -34.05 -6.43 11.06
C LYS A 466 -35.43 -7.06 11.24
N ALA A 467 -36.38 -6.27 11.74
CA ALA A 467 -37.75 -6.71 11.94
C ALA A 467 -38.32 -7.15 10.59
N SER A 468 -38.87 -8.37 10.58
CA SER A 468 -39.38 -9.11 9.43
C SER A 468 -40.57 -8.44 8.76
#